data_AF-A0A944NBH0-F1
#
_entry.id   AF-A0A944NBH0-F1
#
_cell.length_a   1.000
_cell.length_b   1.000
_cell.length_c   1.000
_cell.angle_alpha   90.00
_cell.angle_beta   90.00
_cell.angle_gamma   90.00
#
_symmetry.space_group_name_H-M   'P 1'
#
loop_
_entity.id
_entity.type
_entity.pdbx_description
1 polymer ?
#
loop_
_entity_poly.entity_id
_entity_poly.type
_entity_poly.pdbx_seq_one_letter_code
_entity_poly.pdbx_strand_id
1 'polypeptide(L)'
;MKTWLLAYLSLTLLLSVAYSSSPSKLEGATLPEGSKKIAFYPGSFDPPHKGHAHIVDTILNEFGFDKVVVAVNTRPPKNYMVSIADRVELVKRQFGKNIDKIEIVIEPPEGKDFLKKTIQQKYQTTVWSAVGSDGWAGIPQKIRDDAANKWIYITRDAGSEALPKVANIHTFKGPVGYSSTKVRKQLLGSHYSNKDLSAATIKYIKDNNLYIANQQTLHINKANFIKEWKHFQYVYNFTDLPPPEFKDFQQPKAWRENFVRHAILKQQIPTNQAQKLWDSSRSFIKHGGISSNANCYKAVRNTMVNFVSE
;
A
#
# COMPACT_ATOMS: atom_id res chain seq x y z
N MET A 1 2.46 -17.94 11.18
CA MET A 1 2.01 -16.83 12.07
C MET A 1 3.14 -16.10 12.83
N LYS A 2 4.42 -16.48 12.71
CA LYS A 2 5.54 -15.87 13.48
C LYS A 2 6.29 -14.69 12.79
N THR A 3 6.02 -14.38 11.53
CA THR A 3 6.78 -13.36 10.76
C THR A 3 6.24 -11.93 10.87
N TRP A 4 4.95 -11.76 11.18
CA TRP A 4 4.30 -10.45 11.31
C TRP A 4 4.63 -9.74 12.63
N LEU A 5 4.80 -10.51 13.71
CA LEU A 5 5.27 -9.98 14.99
C LEU A 5 6.68 -9.39 14.85
N LEU A 6 7.60 -10.04 14.13
CA LEU A 6 8.99 -9.59 14.04
C LEU A 6 9.17 -8.26 13.28
N ALA A 7 8.37 -8.00 12.24
CA ALA A 7 8.43 -6.74 11.50
C ALA A 7 7.78 -5.56 12.25
N TYR A 8 6.72 -5.81 13.02
CA TYR A 8 6.04 -4.78 13.82
C TYR A 8 6.72 -4.57 15.18
N LEU A 9 7.19 -5.64 15.84
CA LEU A 9 8.03 -5.54 17.05
C LEU A 9 9.38 -4.88 16.77
N SER A 10 10.02 -5.11 15.61
CA SER A 10 11.25 -4.40 15.29
C SER A 10 11.02 -2.89 15.10
N LEU A 11 9.85 -2.49 14.59
CA LEU A 11 9.45 -1.09 14.45
C LEU A 11 9.09 -0.45 15.81
N THR A 12 8.37 -1.15 16.69
CA THR A 12 8.05 -0.65 18.04
C THR A 12 9.26 -0.66 18.98
N LEU A 13 10.20 -1.60 18.84
CA LEU A 13 11.45 -1.60 19.59
C LEU A 13 12.36 -0.44 19.17
N LEU A 14 12.43 -0.13 17.87
CA LEU A 14 13.10 1.07 17.33
C LEU A 14 12.50 2.39 17.87
N LEU A 15 11.18 2.44 18.07
CA LEU A 15 10.48 3.60 18.66
C LEU A 15 10.87 3.87 20.12
N SER A 16 11.16 2.83 20.92
CA SER A 16 11.56 3.00 22.33
C SER A 16 12.99 3.52 22.50
N VAL A 17 13.89 3.18 21.57
CA VAL A 17 15.30 3.62 21.60
C VAL A 17 15.46 5.03 21.02
N ALA A 18 14.60 5.43 20.06
CA ALA A 18 14.68 6.73 19.41
C ALA A 18 14.11 7.91 20.24
N TYR A 19 13.36 7.64 21.31
CA TYR A 19 12.73 8.70 22.12
C TYR A 19 13.70 9.40 23.09
N SER A 20 14.97 8.95 23.18
CA SER A 20 15.98 9.58 24.05
C SER A 20 16.86 10.62 23.36
N SER A 21 16.72 10.85 22.05
CA SER A 21 17.52 11.83 21.31
C SER A 21 16.64 12.78 20.51
N SER A 22 16.70 14.07 20.88
CA SER A 22 15.90 15.16 20.31
C SER A 22 15.93 15.21 18.76
N PRO A 23 14.78 15.41 18.07
CA PRO A 23 14.67 15.37 16.61
C PRO A 23 15.30 16.53 15.81
N SER A 24 15.90 17.53 16.46
CA SER A 24 16.16 18.85 15.84
C SER A 24 17.55 19.05 15.22
N LYS A 25 18.42 18.04 15.13
CA LYS A 25 19.83 18.22 14.72
C LYS A 25 20.24 17.69 13.33
N LEU A 26 19.30 17.21 12.50
CA LEU A 26 19.65 16.64 11.18
C LEU A 26 19.42 17.58 9.99
N GLU A 27 18.88 18.79 10.20
CA GLU A 27 18.80 19.82 9.17
C GLU A 27 20.15 20.54 9.06
N GLY A 28 20.94 20.22 8.03
CA GLY A 28 22.17 20.95 7.68
C GLY A 28 23.51 20.31 8.04
N ALA A 29 23.53 19.13 8.68
CA ALA A 29 24.77 18.40 8.90
C ALA A 29 25.21 17.68 7.61
N THR A 30 26.45 17.91 7.18
CA THR A 30 27.09 17.09 6.15
C THR A 30 27.17 15.65 6.63
N LEU A 31 26.51 14.74 5.90
CA LEU A 31 26.51 13.32 6.26
C LEU A 31 27.94 12.79 6.24
N PRO A 32 28.32 11.88 7.18
CA PRO A 32 29.63 11.27 7.17
C PRO A 32 29.91 10.58 5.82
N GLU A 33 31.14 10.70 5.34
CA GLU A 33 31.62 9.92 4.21
C GLU A 33 31.41 8.41 4.51
N GLY A 34 30.75 7.69 3.60
CA GLY A 34 30.32 6.29 3.82
C GLY A 34 28.90 6.09 4.39
N SER A 35 28.08 7.14 4.51
CA SER A 35 26.66 6.99 4.86
C SER A 35 25.90 6.16 3.83
N LYS A 36 25.04 5.23 4.28
CA LYS A 36 24.24 4.38 3.38
C LYS A 36 23.33 5.23 2.50
N LYS A 37 23.28 4.90 1.21
CA LYS A 37 22.39 5.52 0.21
C LYS A 37 21.06 4.77 0.20
N ILE A 38 20.02 5.41 0.74
CA ILE A 38 18.70 4.81 0.93
C ILE A 38 17.66 5.44 0.00
N ALA A 39 16.96 4.61 -0.76
CA ALA A 39 15.82 5.03 -1.57
C ALA A 39 14.50 4.68 -0.86
N PHE A 40 13.51 5.55 -0.99
CA PHE A 40 12.15 5.33 -0.52
C PHE A 40 11.20 5.25 -1.72
N TYR A 41 10.57 4.10 -1.89
CA TYR A 41 9.71 3.80 -3.03
C TYR A 41 8.28 3.43 -2.59
N PRO A 42 7.40 4.42 -2.40
CA PRO A 42 6.01 4.18 -2.05
C PRO A 42 5.18 3.75 -3.28
N GLY A 43 4.27 2.81 -3.09
CA GLY A 43 3.41 2.32 -4.16
C GLY A 43 2.21 1.52 -3.66
N SER A 44 1.15 1.49 -4.47
CA SER A 44 -0.03 0.67 -4.16
C SER A 44 0.22 -0.82 -4.34
N PHE A 45 1.02 -1.19 -5.34
CA PHE A 45 1.40 -2.57 -5.67
C PHE A 45 0.20 -3.53 -5.68
N ASP A 46 -0.81 -3.23 -6.50
CA ASP A 46 -2.08 -3.97 -6.52
C ASP A 46 -2.43 -4.54 -7.92
N PRO A 47 -1.70 -5.53 -8.45
CA PRO A 47 -0.48 -6.14 -7.91
C PRO A 47 0.80 -5.39 -8.32
N PRO A 48 1.96 -5.68 -7.70
CA PRO A 48 3.25 -5.30 -8.28
C PRO A 48 3.48 -6.02 -9.64
N HIS A 49 4.45 -5.54 -10.43
CA HIS A 49 4.75 -6.06 -11.76
C HIS A 49 6.21 -5.82 -12.13
N LYS A 50 6.68 -6.39 -13.25
CA LYS A 50 8.07 -6.27 -13.71
C LYS A 50 8.51 -4.83 -13.92
N GLY A 51 7.63 -3.93 -14.34
CA GLY A 51 7.96 -2.50 -14.38
C GLY A 51 8.37 -1.93 -13.01
N HIS A 52 7.70 -2.31 -11.91
CA HIS A 52 8.11 -1.92 -10.56
C HIS A 52 9.43 -2.59 -10.15
N ALA A 53 9.62 -3.86 -10.52
CA ALA A 53 10.85 -4.59 -10.20
C ALA A 53 12.08 -3.99 -10.92
N HIS A 54 11.90 -3.55 -12.17
CA HIS A 54 12.95 -2.88 -12.94
C HIS A 54 13.34 -1.54 -12.31
N ILE A 55 12.39 -0.73 -11.83
CA ILE A 55 12.69 0.50 -11.09
C ILE A 55 13.58 0.20 -9.86
N VAL A 56 13.24 -0.84 -9.08
CA VAL A 56 14.06 -1.24 -7.92
C VAL A 56 15.45 -1.70 -8.35
N ASP A 57 15.56 -2.46 -9.44
CA ASP A 57 16.84 -2.95 -9.98
C ASP A 57 17.73 -1.78 -10.45
N THR A 58 17.18 -0.80 -11.18
CA THR A 58 17.89 0.42 -11.59
C THR A 58 18.38 1.22 -10.39
N ILE A 59 17.53 1.41 -9.36
CA ILE A 59 17.92 2.13 -8.14
C ILE A 59 19.12 1.44 -7.46
N LEU A 60 19.06 0.13 -7.29
CA LEU A 60 20.12 -0.61 -6.59
C LEU A 60 21.41 -0.74 -7.41
N ASN A 61 21.29 -1.07 -8.70
CA ASN A 61 22.44 -1.49 -9.51
C ASN A 61 23.01 -0.35 -10.35
N GLU A 62 22.18 0.51 -10.93
CA GLU A 62 22.65 1.62 -11.78
C GLU A 62 22.95 2.88 -10.95
N PHE A 63 22.12 3.21 -9.96
CA PHE A 63 22.34 4.37 -9.09
C PHE A 63 23.12 4.06 -7.81
N GLY A 64 23.52 2.79 -7.61
CA GLY A 64 24.38 2.36 -6.51
C GLY A 64 23.77 2.57 -5.13
N PHE A 65 22.46 2.39 -4.98
CA PHE A 65 21.82 2.46 -3.66
C PHE A 65 22.07 1.17 -2.86
N ASP A 66 22.35 1.32 -1.56
CA ASP A 66 22.55 0.19 -0.67
C ASP A 66 21.24 -0.53 -0.33
N LYS A 67 20.14 0.23 -0.28
CA LYS A 67 18.83 -0.28 0.10
C LYS A 67 17.69 0.52 -0.51
N VAL A 68 16.61 -0.19 -0.83
CA VAL A 68 15.32 0.39 -1.17
C VAL A 68 14.30 0.04 -0.09
N VAL A 69 13.72 1.05 0.54
CA VAL A 69 12.55 0.89 1.41
C VAL A 69 11.31 0.99 0.55
N VAL A 70 10.65 -0.14 0.31
CA VAL A 70 9.41 -0.23 -0.45
C VAL A 70 8.23 -0.09 0.50
N ALA A 71 7.50 1.02 0.39
CA ALA A 71 6.33 1.26 1.21
C ALA A 71 5.05 0.89 0.47
N VAL A 72 4.33 -0.10 1.01
CA VAL A 72 3.05 -0.55 0.46
C VAL A 72 1.94 0.33 1.03
N ASN A 73 1.31 1.11 0.15
CA ASN A 73 0.33 2.12 0.57
C ASN A 73 -0.91 1.48 1.22
N THR A 74 -1.45 2.21 2.19
CA THR A 74 -2.68 1.84 2.92
C THR A 74 -3.73 2.94 2.83
N ARG A 75 -3.34 4.18 2.51
CA ARG A 75 -4.23 5.34 2.67
C ARG A 75 -5.42 5.39 1.69
N PRO A 76 -6.57 5.91 2.15
CA PRO A 76 -7.67 6.33 1.28
C PRO A 76 -7.24 7.40 0.25
N PRO A 77 -8.02 7.63 -0.82
CA PRO A 77 -9.28 6.98 -1.16
C PRO A 77 -9.11 5.67 -1.95
N LYS A 78 -7.88 5.15 -2.09
CA LYS A 78 -7.64 3.99 -2.94
C LYS A 78 -8.31 2.73 -2.38
N ASN A 79 -9.36 2.28 -3.04
CA ASN A 79 -10.00 1.00 -2.75
C ASN A 79 -9.24 -0.13 -3.49
N TYR A 80 -8.52 -0.98 -2.73
CA TYR A 80 -7.61 -2.01 -3.28
C TYR A 80 -8.34 -3.33 -3.56
N MET A 81 -7.90 -4.07 -4.56
CA MET A 81 -8.54 -5.32 -4.98
C MET A 81 -8.22 -6.50 -4.06
N VAL A 82 -7.03 -6.49 -3.43
CA VAL A 82 -6.59 -7.52 -2.46
C VAL A 82 -6.03 -6.88 -1.19
N SER A 83 -5.94 -7.68 -0.12
CA SER A 83 -5.56 -7.23 1.22
C SER A 83 -4.14 -6.64 1.27
N ILE A 84 -3.83 -5.79 2.26
CA ILE A 84 -2.45 -5.32 2.48
C ILE A 84 -1.47 -6.49 2.66
N ALA A 85 -1.91 -7.55 3.33
CA ALA A 85 -1.10 -8.75 3.54
C ALA A 85 -0.74 -9.43 2.22
N ASP A 86 -1.72 -9.60 1.34
CA ASP A 86 -1.48 -10.19 0.02
C ASP A 86 -0.59 -9.29 -0.84
N ARG A 87 -0.79 -7.96 -0.82
CA ARG A 87 0.06 -7.03 -1.57
C ARG A 87 1.52 -7.07 -1.11
N VAL A 88 1.77 -7.14 0.19
CA VAL A 88 3.13 -7.31 0.74
C VAL A 88 3.75 -8.63 0.27
N GLU A 89 3.00 -9.72 0.31
CA GLU A 89 3.47 -11.04 -0.16
C GLU A 89 3.72 -11.10 -1.67
N LEU A 90 2.92 -10.36 -2.46
CA LEU A 90 3.15 -10.18 -3.88
C LEU A 90 4.40 -9.35 -4.15
N VAL A 91 4.66 -8.29 -3.37
CA VAL A 91 5.87 -7.46 -3.48
C VAL A 91 7.12 -8.29 -3.20
N LYS A 92 7.11 -9.06 -2.11
CA LYS A 92 8.22 -9.98 -1.76
C LYS A 92 8.57 -10.92 -2.91
N ARG A 93 7.56 -11.54 -3.53
CA ARG A 93 7.74 -12.48 -4.63
C ARG A 93 8.17 -11.79 -5.92
N GLN A 94 7.56 -10.65 -6.23
CA GLN A 94 7.85 -9.92 -7.46
C GLN A 94 9.25 -9.34 -7.47
N PHE A 95 9.77 -8.91 -6.31
CA PHE A 95 11.09 -8.31 -6.17
C PHE A 95 12.15 -9.28 -5.62
N GLY A 96 11.86 -10.59 -5.62
CA GLY A 96 12.66 -11.61 -4.95
C GLY A 96 14.15 -11.62 -5.32
N LYS A 97 14.52 -11.20 -6.54
CA LYS A 97 15.93 -11.09 -7.00
C LYS A 97 16.79 -10.22 -6.08
N ASN A 98 16.22 -9.14 -5.54
CA ASN A 98 16.94 -8.11 -4.79
C ASN A 98 16.50 -8.05 -3.32
N ILE A 99 15.88 -9.11 -2.80
CA ILE A 99 15.16 -9.06 -1.52
C ILE A 99 16.03 -8.66 -0.32
N ASP A 100 17.32 -9.04 -0.31
CA ASP A 100 18.25 -8.70 0.79
C ASP A 100 18.55 -7.20 0.88
N LYS A 101 18.42 -6.49 -0.23
CA LYS A 101 18.58 -5.03 -0.33
C LYS A 101 17.24 -4.29 -0.27
N ILE A 102 16.13 -4.99 -0.03
CA ILE A 102 14.79 -4.39 0.03
C ILE A 102 14.24 -4.50 1.45
N GLU A 103 13.84 -3.38 2.02
CA GLU A 103 13.02 -3.36 3.23
C GLU A 103 11.57 -3.07 2.85
N ILE A 104 10.67 -4.02 3.10
CA ILE A 104 9.25 -3.84 2.80
C ILE A 104 8.54 -3.36 4.06
N VAL A 105 7.92 -2.19 3.97
CA VAL A 105 7.15 -1.58 5.06
C VAL A 105 5.73 -1.31 4.61
N ILE A 106 4.82 -1.24 5.57
CA ILE A 106 3.44 -0.83 5.34
C ILE A 106 3.36 0.66 5.65
N GLU A 107 2.71 1.44 4.79
CA GLU A 107 2.47 2.86 5.06
C GLU A 107 1.66 3.02 6.36
N PRO A 108 2.18 3.75 7.36
CA PRO A 108 1.50 3.92 8.64
C PRO A 108 0.37 4.95 8.52
N PRO A 109 -0.56 5.01 9.49
CA PRO A 109 -1.65 5.97 9.50
C PRO A 109 -1.21 7.43 9.38
N GLU A 110 -0.02 7.80 9.85
CA GLU A 110 0.61 9.13 9.74
C GLU A 110 1.06 9.48 8.30
N GLY A 111 1.18 8.47 7.44
CA GLY A 111 1.43 8.61 6.01
C GLY A 111 2.91 8.58 5.60
N LYS A 112 3.13 8.63 4.28
CA LYS A 112 4.45 8.53 3.64
C LYS A 112 5.50 9.52 4.14
N ASP A 113 5.11 10.76 4.49
CA ASP A 113 6.08 11.80 4.88
C ASP A 113 6.60 11.55 6.30
N PHE A 114 5.73 11.14 7.22
CA PHE A 114 6.13 10.65 8.53
C PHE A 114 7.06 9.44 8.39
N LEU A 115 6.65 8.45 7.59
CA LEU A 115 7.46 7.25 7.35
C LEU A 115 8.84 7.60 6.76
N LYS A 116 8.92 8.54 5.81
CA LYS A 116 10.20 9.02 5.26
C LYS A 116 11.09 9.59 6.37
N LYS A 117 10.54 10.43 7.25
CA LYS A 117 11.29 10.99 8.39
C LYS A 117 11.79 9.90 9.34
N THR A 118 10.95 8.90 9.65
CA THR A 118 11.36 7.74 10.46
C THR A 118 12.49 6.95 9.80
N ILE A 119 12.45 6.75 8.48
CA ILE A 119 13.52 6.07 7.75
C ILE A 119 14.82 6.89 7.79
N GLN A 120 14.74 8.21 7.58
CA GLN A 120 15.91 9.10 7.68
C GLN A 120 16.57 9.03 9.06
N GLN A 121 15.76 9.02 10.13
CA GLN A 121 16.26 8.87 11.50
C GLN A 121 16.89 7.49 11.74
N LYS A 122 16.19 6.42 11.33
CA LYS A 122 16.67 5.03 11.48
C LYS A 122 18.04 4.81 10.84
N TYR A 123 18.24 5.35 9.64
CA TYR A 123 19.47 5.17 8.87
C TYR A 123 20.47 6.32 9.00
N GLN A 124 20.12 7.37 9.74
CA GLN A 124 20.93 8.58 9.93
C GLN A 124 21.48 9.12 8.60
N THR A 125 20.61 9.17 7.58
CA THR A 125 20.98 9.54 6.20
C THR A 125 19.82 10.24 5.51
N THR A 126 20.15 10.98 4.45
CA THR A 126 19.15 11.59 3.58
C THR A 126 18.53 10.53 2.68
N VAL A 127 17.20 10.47 2.69
CA VAL A 127 16.44 9.47 1.92
C VAL A 127 16.00 10.05 0.59
N TRP A 128 16.28 9.30 -0.48
CA TRP A 128 15.91 9.66 -1.85
C TRP A 128 14.52 9.15 -2.19
N SER A 129 13.59 10.05 -2.51
CA SER A 129 12.20 9.68 -2.83
C SER A 129 12.06 9.29 -4.30
N ALA A 130 11.69 8.04 -4.57
CA ALA A 130 11.35 7.56 -5.91
C ALA A 130 9.92 7.95 -6.28
N VAL A 131 9.76 8.62 -7.42
CA VAL A 131 8.49 9.22 -7.84
C VAL A 131 8.33 9.13 -9.36
N GLY A 132 7.16 8.66 -9.81
CA GLY A 132 6.80 8.64 -11.22
C GLY A 132 6.20 9.97 -11.70
N SER A 133 6.08 10.17 -13.01
CA SER A 133 5.51 11.37 -13.66
C SER A 133 4.25 11.94 -12.99
N ASP A 134 3.23 11.12 -12.71
CA ASP A 134 1.99 11.60 -12.07
C ASP A 134 2.24 12.23 -10.69
N GLY A 135 3.11 11.60 -9.89
CA GLY A 135 3.46 12.08 -8.56
C GLY A 135 4.36 13.31 -8.63
N TRP A 136 5.26 13.34 -9.62
CA TRP A 136 6.17 14.45 -9.85
C TRP A 136 5.42 15.74 -10.16
N ALA A 137 4.44 15.66 -11.08
CA ALA A 137 3.62 16.80 -11.50
C ALA A 137 2.91 17.51 -10.34
N GLY A 138 2.53 16.77 -9.29
CA GLY A 138 1.87 17.33 -8.10
C GLY A 138 2.79 17.98 -7.08
N ILE A 139 4.11 17.84 -7.19
CA ILE A 139 5.07 18.46 -6.24
C ILE A 139 5.31 19.91 -6.68
N PRO A 140 5.20 20.93 -5.80
CA PRO A 140 5.52 22.31 -6.19
C PRO A 140 6.98 22.45 -6.64
N GLN A 141 7.26 23.25 -7.68
CA GLN A 141 8.61 23.43 -8.22
C GLN A 141 9.64 23.82 -7.15
N LYS A 142 9.31 24.77 -6.28
CA LYS A 142 10.16 25.16 -5.14
C LYS A 142 10.63 24.00 -4.25
N ILE A 143 9.81 22.96 -4.11
CA ILE A 143 10.13 21.75 -3.32
C ILE A 143 11.00 20.78 -4.12
N ARG A 144 10.82 20.73 -5.44
CA ARG A 144 11.66 19.91 -6.34
C ARG A 144 13.08 20.45 -6.40
N ASP A 145 13.21 21.78 -6.48
CA ASP A 145 14.48 22.48 -6.69
C ASP A 145 15.29 22.65 -5.39
N ASP A 146 14.67 22.46 -4.23
CA ASP A 146 15.35 22.48 -2.94
C ASP A 146 16.37 21.32 -2.83
N ALA A 147 17.65 21.69 -2.68
CA ALA A 147 18.77 20.76 -2.62
C ALA A 147 18.73 19.80 -1.41
N ALA A 148 17.98 20.14 -0.35
CA ALA A 148 17.73 19.26 0.79
C ALA A 148 16.82 18.09 0.42
N ASN A 149 15.96 18.26 -0.59
CA ASN A 149 15.11 17.19 -1.10
C ASN A 149 15.84 16.39 -2.17
N LYS A 150 15.93 15.08 -1.96
CA LYS A 150 16.55 14.14 -2.90
C LYS A 150 15.51 13.30 -3.61
N TRP A 151 15.65 13.17 -4.92
CA TRP A 151 14.65 12.58 -5.79
C TRP A 151 15.22 11.52 -6.74
N ILE A 152 14.44 10.47 -6.96
CA ILE A 152 14.63 9.55 -8.09
C ILE A 152 13.40 9.70 -8.97
N TYR A 153 13.51 10.53 -10.01
CA TYR A 153 12.41 10.85 -10.90
C TYR A 153 12.34 9.86 -12.08
N ILE A 154 11.23 9.13 -12.16
CA ILE A 154 10.97 8.09 -13.15
C ILE A 154 9.99 8.63 -14.19
N THR A 155 10.44 8.84 -15.41
CA THR A 155 9.57 9.35 -16.49
C THR A 155 8.82 8.23 -17.20
N ARG A 156 7.58 8.51 -17.62
CA ARG A 156 6.74 7.53 -18.35
C ARG A 156 6.74 7.70 -19.87
N ASP A 157 7.23 8.82 -20.39
CA ASP A 157 7.29 9.09 -21.82
C ASP A 157 8.66 9.62 -22.26
N ALA A 158 9.00 9.31 -23.52
CA ALA A 158 10.15 9.84 -24.25
C ALA A 158 9.88 11.24 -24.82
N GLY A 159 9.04 12.04 -24.15
CA GLY A 159 8.83 13.45 -24.52
C GLY A 159 10.18 14.16 -24.60
N SER A 160 10.32 15.03 -25.59
CA SER A 160 11.55 15.77 -25.94
C SER A 160 12.05 16.74 -24.86
N GLU A 161 11.38 16.83 -23.72
CA GLU A 161 11.84 17.63 -22.60
C GLU A 161 13.12 17.03 -22.01
N ALA A 162 14.16 17.86 -21.92
CA ALA A 162 15.41 17.49 -21.30
C ALA A 162 15.15 17.10 -19.83
N LEU A 163 15.61 15.91 -19.43
CA LEU A 163 15.52 15.47 -18.05
C LEU A 163 16.31 16.44 -17.15
N PRO A 164 15.78 16.82 -15.97
CA PRO A 164 16.52 17.63 -15.02
C PRO A 164 17.86 16.96 -14.68
N LYS A 165 18.97 17.67 -14.93
CA LYS A 165 20.33 17.24 -14.56
C LYS A 165 20.81 18.04 -13.36
N VAL A 166 20.08 17.93 -12.25
CA VAL A 166 20.40 18.63 -11.00
C VAL A 166 20.91 17.60 -9.99
N ALA A 167 21.93 17.94 -9.20
CA ALA A 167 22.61 16.99 -8.31
C ALA A 167 21.69 16.32 -7.26
N ASN A 168 20.54 16.94 -6.95
CA ASN A 168 19.55 16.39 -6.01
C ASN A 168 18.51 15.47 -6.70
N ILE A 169 18.61 15.22 -8.00
CA ILE A 169 17.66 14.43 -8.79
C ILE A 169 18.41 13.39 -9.64
N HIS A 170 18.19 12.11 -9.37
CA HIS A 170 18.49 11.05 -10.33
C HIS A 170 17.28 10.89 -11.26
N THR A 171 17.51 10.90 -12.58
CA THR A 171 16.46 10.75 -13.58
C THR A 171 16.71 9.53 -14.45
N PHE A 172 15.65 8.77 -14.76
CA PHE A 172 15.71 7.75 -15.81
C PHE A 172 14.34 7.52 -16.44
N LYS A 173 14.37 6.98 -17.67
CA LYS A 173 13.16 6.55 -18.38
C LYS A 173 12.69 5.23 -17.79
N GLY A 174 11.49 5.25 -17.22
CA GLY A 174 10.87 4.05 -16.67
C GLY A 174 10.46 3.06 -17.77
N PRO A 175 10.18 1.81 -17.38
CA PRO A 175 9.77 0.78 -18.32
C PRO A 175 8.34 1.04 -18.83
N VAL A 176 8.18 1.10 -20.15
CA VAL A 176 6.90 1.41 -20.82
C VAL A 176 6.02 0.15 -20.93
N GLY A 177 4.70 0.35 -20.92
CA GLY A 177 3.73 -0.71 -21.21
C GLY A 177 3.32 -1.58 -20.01
N TYR A 178 3.81 -1.26 -18.81
CA TYR A 178 3.44 -1.92 -17.55
C TYR A 178 2.43 -1.07 -16.76
N SER A 179 1.35 -1.69 -16.28
CA SER A 179 0.50 -1.10 -15.24
C SER A 179 -0.25 -2.17 -14.46
N SER A 180 -0.45 -1.97 -13.15
CA SER A 180 -1.23 -2.89 -12.32
C SER A 180 -2.66 -3.05 -12.85
N THR A 181 -3.26 -1.98 -13.40
CA THR A 181 -4.60 -2.05 -14.00
C THR A 181 -4.66 -2.99 -15.20
N LYS A 182 -3.65 -2.94 -16.09
CA LYS A 182 -3.54 -3.88 -17.21
C LYS A 182 -3.37 -5.31 -16.72
N VAL A 183 -2.50 -5.53 -15.73
CA VAL A 183 -2.30 -6.85 -15.11
C VAL A 183 -3.62 -7.40 -14.55
N ARG A 184 -4.37 -6.58 -13.81
CA ARG A 184 -5.69 -6.99 -13.28
C ARG A 184 -6.65 -7.37 -14.41
N LYS A 185 -6.78 -6.55 -15.46
CA LYS A 185 -7.64 -6.87 -16.61
C LYS A 185 -7.26 -8.21 -17.27
N GLN A 186 -5.96 -8.49 -17.39
CA GLN A 186 -5.47 -9.75 -17.96
C GLN A 186 -5.74 -10.95 -17.05
N LEU A 187 -5.60 -10.80 -15.73
CA LEU A 187 -5.90 -11.86 -14.76
C LEU A 187 -7.39 -12.20 -14.72
N LEU A 188 -8.27 -11.25 -15.02
CA LEU A 188 -9.72 -11.47 -15.09
C LEU A 188 -10.17 -12.21 -16.38
N GLY A 189 -9.41 -12.13 -17.48
CA GLY A 189 -9.85 -12.55 -18.80
C GLY A 189 -9.53 -13.99 -19.22
N SER A 190 -8.95 -14.83 -18.34
CA SER A 190 -8.49 -16.21 -18.61
C SER A 190 -7.45 -16.40 -19.74
N HIS A 191 -7.21 -15.40 -20.59
CA HIS A 191 -6.17 -15.36 -21.61
C HIS A 191 -4.89 -14.74 -21.04
N TYR A 192 -4.12 -15.55 -20.32
CA TYR A 192 -2.93 -15.07 -19.62
C TYR A 192 -1.67 -15.11 -20.51
N SER A 193 -0.98 -13.97 -20.61
CA SER A 193 0.39 -13.84 -21.14
C SER A 193 1.33 -13.45 -19.99
N ASN A 194 2.24 -14.37 -19.64
CA ASN A 194 3.16 -14.35 -18.49
C ASN A 194 4.30 -13.31 -18.58
N LYS A 195 4.10 -12.16 -19.22
CA LYS A 195 5.21 -11.22 -19.42
C LYS A 195 5.38 -10.20 -18.31
N ASP A 196 4.33 -9.84 -17.57
CA ASP A 196 4.37 -8.71 -16.63
C ASP A 196 4.62 -9.11 -15.17
N LEU A 197 4.57 -10.40 -14.82
CA LEU A 197 4.74 -10.90 -13.44
C LEU A 197 5.89 -11.92 -13.35
N SER A 198 6.44 -12.12 -12.15
CA SER A 198 7.37 -13.22 -11.89
C SER A 198 6.62 -14.55 -11.73
N ALA A 199 7.29 -15.67 -11.99
CA ALA A 199 6.72 -17.01 -11.77
C ALA A 199 6.24 -17.21 -10.31
N ALA A 200 7.01 -16.73 -9.33
CA ALA A 200 6.65 -16.80 -7.92
C ALA A 200 5.39 -15.98 -7.60
N THR A 201 5.27 -14.78 -8.17
CA THR A 201 4.09 -13.92 -8.02
C THR A 201 2.85 -14.61 -8.57
N ILE A 202 2.97 -15.20 -9.77
CA ILE A 202 1.85 -15.89 -10.44
C ILE A 202 1.42 -17.10 -9.63
N LYS A 203 2.38 -17.88 -9.12
CA LYS A 203 2.08 -19.02 -8.26
C LYS A 203 1.25 -18.58 -7.06
N TYR A 204 1.67 -17.52 -6.36
CA TYR A 204 0.92 -17.01 -5.20
C TYR A 204 -0.48 -16.50 -5.56
N ILE A 205 -0.61 -15.79 -6.68
CA ILE A 205 -1.91 -15.32 -7.19
C ILE A 205 -2.85 -16.52 -7.42
N LYS A 206 -2.37 -17.58 -8.07
CA LYS A 206 -3.14 -18.79 -8.35
C LYS A 206 -3.51 -19.55 -7.07
N ASP A 207 -2.52 -19.85 -6.23
CA ASP A 207 -2.71 -20.61 -4.98
C ASP A 207 -3.72 -19.92 -4.04
N ASN A 208 -3.82 -18.59 -4.09
CA ASN A 208 -4.69 -17.80 -3.21
C ASN A 208 -5.91 -17.21 -3.93
N ASN A 209 -6.16 -17.60 -5.18
CA ASN A 209 -7.28 -17.12 -6.00
C ASN A 209 -7.41 -15.58 -6.08
N LEU A 210 -6.28 -14.88 -6.15
CA LEU A 210 -6.24 -13.42 -6.18
C LEU A 210 -6.56 -12.89 -7.59
N TYR A 211 -7.29 -11.77 -7.67
CA TYR A 211 -7.64 -11.11 -8.94
C TYR A 211 -8.40 -11.98 -9.96
N ILE A 212 -8.99 -13.11 -9.52
CA ILE A 212 -9.75 -14.01 -10.39
C ILE A 212 -11.19 -13.48 -10.51
N ALA A 213 -11.68 -13.34 -11.75
CA ALA A 213 -13.09 -13.04 -12.01
C ALA A 213 -13.91 -14.32 -11.86
N ASN A 214 -14.94 -14.28 -11.03
CA ASN A 214 -15.98 -15.30 -11.05
C ASN A 214 -17.34 -14.61 -11.11
N GLN A 215 -17.89 -14.49 -12.32
CA GLN A 215 -19.16 -13.82 -12.58
C GLN A 215 -20.32 -14.46 -11.81
N GLN A 216 -20.30 -15.78 -11.63
CA GLN A 216 -21.33 -16.49 -10.86
C GLN A 216 -21.33 -16.06 -9.40
N THR A 217 -20.19 -15.67 -8.83
CA THR A 217 -20.10 -15.22 -7.43
C THR A 217 -20.32 -13.72 -7.25
N LEU A 218 -20.44 -12.93 -8.31
CA LEU A 218 -20.46 -11.47 -8.20
C LEU A 218 -21.68 -10.96 -7.40
N HIS A 219 -22.86 -11.48 -7.70
CA HIS A 219 -24.10 -11.12 -6.98
C HIS A 219 -24.04 -11.54 -5.50
N ILE A 220 -23.48 -12.73 -5.22
CA ILE A 220 -23.26 -13.24 -3.86
C ILE A 220 -22.31 -12.32 -3.09
N ASN A 221 -21.22 -11.89 -3.74
CA ASN A 221 -20.24 -10.98 -3.14
C ASN A 221 -20.82 -9.61 -2.84
N LYS A 222 -21.67 -9.06 -3.72
CA LYS A 222 -22.42 -7.81 -3.45
C LYS A 222 -23.31 -7.94 -2.21
N ALA A 223 -24.07 -9.04 -2.11
CA ALA A 223 -24.92 -9.30 -0.94
C ALA A 223 -24.08 -9.46 0.35
N ASN A 224 -22.97 -10.22 0.28
CA ASN A 224 -22.06 -10.41 1.42
C ASN A 224 -21.39 -9.11 1.85
N PHE A 225 -20.96 -8.27 0.91
CA PHE A 225 -20.38 -6.95 1.21
C PHE A 225 -21.35 -6.10 2.03
N ILE A 226 -22.62 -6.00 1.62
CA ILE A 226 -23.64 -5.23 2.37
C ILE A 226 -23.91 -5.85 3.74
N LYS A 227 -24.00 -7.18 3.83
CA LYS A 227 -24.19 -7.88 5.12
C LYS A 227 -23.04 -7.60 6.08
N GLU A 228 -21.80 -7.69 5.61
CA GLU A 228 -20.62 -7.42 6.41
C GLU A 228 -20.47 -5.95 6.75
N TRP A 229 -20.87 -5.03 5.86
CA TRP A 229 -20.91 -3.60 6.15
C TRP A 229 -21.85 -3.32 7.31
N LYS A 230 -23.09 -3.84 7.28
CA LYS A 230 -24.06 -3.69 8.37
C LYS A 230 -23.53 -4.27 9.69
N HIS A 231 -22.89 -5.44 9.63
CA HIS A 231 -22.25 -6.02 10.80
C HIS A 231 -21.13 -5.12 11.35
N PHE A 232 -20.27 -4.59 10.49
CA PHE A 232 -19.22 -3.65 10.86
C PHE A 232 -19.79 -2.38 11.50
N GLN A 233 -20.82 -1.77 10.90
CA GLN A 233 -21.48 -0.60 11.48
C GLN A 233 -22.03 -0.88 12.88
N TYR A 234 -22.67 -2.03 13.09
CA TYR A 234 -23.23 -2.41 14.38
C TYR A 234 -22.13 -2.63 15.43
N VAL A 235 -21.10 -3.43 15.11
CA VAL A 235 -20.03 -3.79 16.07
C VAL A 235 -19.17 -2.58 16.45
N TYR A 236 -18.93 -1.66 15.51
CA TYR A 236 -18.05 -0.51 15.72
C TYR A 236 -18.80 0.83 15.86
N ASN A 237 -20.12 0.79 16.04
CA ASN A 237 -20.98 1.95 16.28
C ASN A 237 -20.91 3.05 15.18
N PHE A 238 -21.01 2.64 13.92
CA PHE A 238 -21.06 3.53 12.74
C PHE A 238 -22.43 3.46 12.04
N THR A 239 -23.52 3.54 12.80
CA THR A 239 -24.91 3.27 12.33
C THR A 239 -25.34 4.09 11.12
N ASP A 240 -24.92 5.35 11.03
CA ASP A 240 -25.36 6.28 9.97
C ASP A 240 -24.33 6.47 8.84
N LEU A 241 -23.22 5.74 8.89
CA LEU A 241 -22.17 5.83 7.88
C LEU A 241 -22.59 5.06 6.61
N PRO A 242 -22.72 5.70 5.43
CA PRO A 242 -23.05 4.96 4.20
C PRO A 242 -21.92 4.00 3.83
N PRO A 243 -22.23 2.87 3.14
CA PRO A 243 -21.20 1.93 2.70
C PRO A 243 -20.20 2.59 1.76
N PRO A 244 -18.92 2.16 1.78
CA PRO A 244 -17.99 2.53 0.73
C PRO A 244 -18.42 1.92 -0.61
N GLU A 245 -17.81 2.38 -1.69
CA GLU A 245 -17.97 1.80 -3.03
C GLU A 245 -17.61 0.29 -3.02
N PHE A 246 -18.52 -0.53 -3.53
CA PHE A 246 -18.24 -1.93 -3.85
C PHE A 246 -17.46 -2.02 -5.16
N LYS A 247 -16.35 -2.78 -5.18
CA LYS A 247 -15.61 -3.08 -6.40
C LYS A 247 -15.87 -4.50 -6.85
N ASP A 248 -16.31 -4.65 -8.09
CA ASP A 248 -16.48 -5.96 -8.71
C ASP A 248 -15.16 -6.76 -8.64
N PHE A 249 -15.27 -8.02 -8.23
CA PHE A 249 -14.15 -8.96 -8.03
C PHE A 249 -13.13 -8.57 -6.94
N GLN A 250 -13.43 -7.58 -6.10
CA GLN A 250 -12.64 -7.29 -4.91
C GLN A 250 -12.68 -8.48 -3.94
N GLN A 251 -11.54 -8.81 -3.35
CA GLN A 251 -11.46 -9.89 -2.37
C GLN A 251 -12.08 -9.49 -1.02
N PRO A 252 -12.74 -10.42 -0.31
CA PRO A 252 -13.43 -10.08 0.93
C PRO A 252 -12.58 -9.38 1.99
N LYS A 253 -11.36 -9.86 2.21
CA LYS A 253 -10.41 -9.23 3.15
C LYS A 253 -10.12 -7.77 2.76
N ALA A 254 -10.04 -7.47 1.46
CA ALA A 254 -9.72 -6.14 0.97
C ALA A 254 -10.88 -5.16 1.17
N TRP A 255 -12.13 -5.57 0.97
CA TRP A 255 -13.26 -4.67 1.27
C TRP A 255 -13.42 -4.46 2.77
N ARG A 256 -13.13 -5.45 3.61
CA ARG A 256 -13.17 -5.28 5.08
C ARG A 256 -12.10 -4.33 5.57
N GLU A 257 -10.90 -4.37 4.99
CA GLU A 257 -9.89 -3.32 5.20
C GLU A 257 -10.40 -1.95 4.72
N ASN A 258 -11.14 -1.91 3.60
CA ASN A 258 -11.74 -0.68 3.10
C ASN A 258 -12.82 -0.13 4.04
N PHE A 259 -13.56 -0.98 4.77
CA PHE A 259 -14.55 -0.55 5.75
C PHE A 259 -13.92 0.28 6.86
N VAL A 260 -12.82 -0.24 7.43
CA VAL A 260 -12.06 0.45 8.48
C VAL A 260 -11.53 1.79 7.97
N ARG A 261 -10.93 1.80 6.78
CA ARG A 261 -10.39 3.02 6.16
C ARG A 261 -11.46 4.06 5.84
N HIS A 262 -12.60 3.60 5.34
CA HIS A 262 -13.74 4.46 5.02
C HIS A 262 -14.30 5.10 6.28
N ALA A 263 -14.43 4.34 7.37
CA ALA A 263 -14.85 4.87 8.67
C ALA A 263 -13.86 5.90 9.21
N ILE A 264 -12.55 5.60 9.22
CA ILE A 264 -11.50 6.54 9.65
C ILE A 264 -11.58 7.85 8.85
N LEU A 265 -11.69 7.75 7.53
CA LEU A 265 -11.74 8.92 6.66
C LEU A 265 -13.00 9.76 6.88
N LYS A 266 -14.18 9.12 6.85
CA LYS A 266 -15.47 9.82 6.88
C LYS A 266 -15.80 10.40 8.26
N GLN A 267 -15.35 9.73 9.33
CA GLN A 267 -15.53 10.20 10.71
C GLN A 267 -14.33 11.03 11.20
N GLN A 268 -13.32 11.26 10.35
CA GLN A 268 -12.13 12.05 10.68
C GLN A 268 -11.43 11.55 11.95
N ILE A 269 -11.35 10.23 12.13
CA ILE A 269 -10.82 9.60 13.34
C ILE A 269 -9.32 9.93 13.48
N PRO A 270 -8.87 10.50 14.63
CA PRO A 270 -7.48 10.82 14.85
C PRO A 270 -6.56 9.59 14.77
N THR A 271 -5.30 9.78 14.35
CA THR A 271 -4.32 8.71 14.11
C THR A 271 -4.20 7.68 15.25
N ASN A 272 -4.13 8.15 16.51
CA ASN A 272 -4.03 7.29 17.68
C ASN A 272 -5.25 6.40 17.89
N GLN A 273 -6.45 6.88 17.55
CA GLN A 273 -7.70 6.11 17.62
C GLN A 273 -7.89 5.24 16.38
N ALA A 274 -7.45 5.71 15.20
CA ALA A 274 -7.47 4.96 13.96
C ALA A 274 -6.68 3.65 14.09
N GLN A 275 -5.51 3.69 14.74
CA GLN A 275 -4.72 2.49 15.02
C GLN A 275 -5.47 1.50 15.93
N LYS A 276 -6.11 1.99 16.99
CA LYS A 276 -6.93 1.14 17.88
C LYS A 276 -8.08 0.46 17.12
N LEU A 277 -8.77 1.20 16.26
CA LEU A 277 -9.84 0.66 15.41
C LEU A 277 -9.32 -0.41 14.44
N TRP A 278 -8.15 -0.18 13.83
CA TRP A 278 -7.49 -1.19 13.00
C TRP A 278 -7.18 -2.46 13.78
N ASP A 279 -6.62 -2.32 14.98
CA ASP A 279 -6.24 -3.46 15.82
C ASP A 279 -7.45 -4.26 16.30
N SER A 280 -8.53 -3.59 16.74
CA SER A 280 -9.78 -4.25 17.10
C SER A 280 -10.45 -4.93 15.89
N SER A 281 -10.24 -4.40 14.68
CA SER A 281 -10.85 -4.92 13.45
C SER A 281 -10.14 -6.13 12.84
N ARG A 282 -8.96 -6.54 13.35
CA ARG A 282 -8.15 -7.62 12.73
C ARG A 282 -8.91 -8.95 12.59
N SER A 283 -9.67 -9.33 13.62
CA SER A 283 -10.47 -10.56 13.59
C SER A 283 -11.57 -10.47 12.52
N PHE A 284 -12.31 -9.36 12.50
CA PHE A 284 -13.32 -9.09 11.48
C PHE A 284 -12.74 -9.09 10.07
N ILE A 285 -11.61 -8.42 9.83
CA ILE A 285 -10.95 -8.39 8.51
C ILE A 285 -10.63 -9.82 8.04
N LYS A 286 -10.07 -10.64 8.94
CA LYS A 286 -9.64 -11.99 8.61
C LYS A 286 -10.80 -12.95 8.38
N HIS A 287 -11.83 -12.89 9.21
CA HIS A 287 -12.89 -13.90 9.29
C HIS A 287 -14.26 -13.43 8.80
N GLY A 288 -14.45 -12.13 8.61
CA GLY A 288 -15.76 -11.52 8.39
C GLY A 288 -16.54 -11.38 9.69
N GLY A 289 -17.82 -11.00 9.59
CA GLY A 289 -18.72 -11.07 10.72
C GLY A 289 -19.04 -12.53 11.06
N ILE A 290 -18.89 -12.92 12.34
CA ILE A 290 -19.22 -14.28 12.81
C ILE A 290 -20.71 -14.52 12.56
N SER A 291 -21.04 -15.52 11.74
CA SER A 291 -22.42 -15.80 11.32
C SER A 291 -23.25 -16.61 12.32
N SER A 292 -22.89 -16.73 13.60
CA SER A 292 -23.58 -17.62 14.54
C SER A 292 -24.41 -16.96 15.64
N ASN A 293 -24.38 -15.64 15.83
CA ASN A 293 -25.22 -14.99 16.85
C ASN A 293 -26.54 -14.48 16.26
N ALA A 294 -27.63 -15.18 16.61
CA ALA A 294 -29.03 -14.88 16.23
C ALA A 294 -29.44 -13.41 16.49
N ASN A 295 -28.79 -12.71 17.43
CA ASN A 295 -29.04 -11.31 17.74
C ASN A 295 -28.57 -10.34 16.64
N CYS A 296 -27.53 -10.69 15.86
CA CYS A 296 -27.12 -9.88 14.71
C CYS A 296 -28.12 -10.00 13.54
N TYR A 297 -28.89 -11.10 13.48
CA TYR A 297 -29.95 -11.29 12.48
C TYR A 297 -31.19 -10.44 12.78
N LYS A 298 -31.57 -10.19 14.04
CA LYS A 298 -32.76 -9.39 14.37
C LYS A 298 -32.65 -7.94 13.88
N ALA A 299 -31.46 -7.33 13.96
CA ALA A 299 -31.22 -5.98 13.46
C ALA A 299 -31.15 -5.93 11.91
N VAL A 300 -30.55 -6.94 11.27
CA VAL A 300 -30.39 -6.98 9.80
C VAL A 300 -31.68 -7.42 9.07
N ARG A 301 -32.52 -8.26 9.68
CA ARG A 301 -33.78 -8.76 9.09
C ARG A 301 -34.84 -7.66 9.00
N ASN A 302 -34.92 -6.76 9.97
CA ASN A 302 -35.84 -5.63 9.93
C ASN A 302 -35.50 -4.59 8.85
N THR A 303 -34.24 -4.54 8.37
CA THR A 303 -33.83 -3.64 7.28
C THR A 303 -33.91 -4.27 5.88
N MET A 304 -34.08 -5.60 5.76
CA MET A 304 -34.19 -6.26 4.45
C MET A 304 -35.62 -6.22 3.89
N VAL A 305 -36.64 -6.04 4.73
CA VAL A 305 -38.04 -5.93 4.29
C VAL A 305 -38.28 -4.64 3.50
N ASN A 306 -37.48 -3.59 3.71
CA ASN A 306 -37.64 -2.29 3.06
C ASN A 306 -36.78 -2.08 1.79
N PHE A 307 -36.03 -3.09 1.33
CA PHE A 307 -35.12 -2.96 0.17
C PHE A 307 -35.45 -3.91 -0.98
N VAL A 308 -36.47 -4.75 -0.83
CA VAL A 308 -36.95 -5.70 -1.87
C VAL A 308 -38.37 -5.32 -2.33
N SER A 309 -38.84 -4.13 -1.95
CA SER A 309 -40.16 -3.59 -2.32
C SER A 309 -40.07 -2.24 -3.04
N GLU A 310 -38.92 -1.94 -3.65
CA GLU A 310 -38.71 -0.91 -4.68
C GLU A 310 -37.91 -1.54 -5.83
#